data_AF-A0A968A6D2-F1
#
_entry.id   AF-A0A968A6D2-F1
#
_cell.length_a   1.000
_cell.length_b   1.000
_cell.length_c   1.000
_cell.angle_alpha   90.00
_cell.angle_beta   90.00
_cell.angle_gamma   90.00
#
_symmetry.space_group_name_H-M   'P 1'
#
loop_
_entity.id
_entity.type
_entity.pdbx_description
1 polymer ?
#
loop_
_entity_poly.entity_id
_entity_poly.type
_entity_poly.pdbx_seq_one_letter_code
_entity_poly.pdbx_strand_id
1 'polypeptide(L)' 'LMPDVLPPISILVPAHNEEASICASIHALLQLNYPEFEVIVINDGSTD' A
#
# COMPACT_ATOMS: atom_id res chain seq x y z
N LEU A 1 12.60 -13.85 13.17
CA LEU A 1 12.77 -12.59 13.93
C LEU A 1 11.48 -12.36 14.69
N MET A 2 11.53 -11.95 15.96
CA MET A 2 10.30 -11.67 16.69
C MET A 2 9.59 -10.47 16.05
N PRO A 3 8.25 -10.47 15.94
CA PRO A 3 7.48 -9.41 15.24
C PRO A 3 7.84 -8.00 15.73
N ASP A 4 8.07 -7.83 17.04
CA ASP A 4 8.37 -6.54 17.68
C ASP A 4 9.79 -6.00 17.38
N VAL A 5 10.57 -6.68 16.52
CA VAL A 5 11.93 -6.27 16.12
C VAL A 5 11.95 -5.66 14.71
N LEU A 6 10.86 -5.79 13.94
CA LEU A 6 10.78 -5.23 12.60
C LEU A 6 10.43 -3.74 12.68
N PRO A 7 11.15 -2.85 11.98
CA PRO A 7 10.85 -1.42 11.98
C PRO A 7 9.52 -1.15 11.28
N PRO A 8 8.74 -0.13 11.65
CA PRO A 8 7.58 0.28 10.87
C PRO A 8 8.00 0.67 9.46
N ILE A 9 7.16 0.36 8.47
CA ILE A 9 7.41 0.69 7.06
C ILE A 9 6.27 1.52 6.45
N SER A 10 6.62 2.36 5.48
CA SER A 10 5.65 3.07 4.65
C SER A 10 5.71 2.52 3.23
N ILE A 11 4.57 2.07 2.71
CA ILE A 11 4.45 1.56 1.34
C ILE A 11 3.90 2.68 0.47
N LEU A 12 4.72 3.16 -0.47
CA LEU A 12 4.34 4.19 -1.43
C LEU A 12 3.77 3.54 -2.69
N VAL A 13 2.52 3.88 -3.02
CA VAL A 13 1.80 3.34 -4.18
C VAL A 13 1.48 4.49 -5.15
N PRO A 14 2.33 4.78 -6.14
CA PRO A 14 1.94 5.66 -7.24
C PRO A 14 0.83 4.99 -8.05
N ALA A 15 -0.22 5.74 -8.36
CA ALA A 15 -1.36 5.28 -9.14
C ALA A 15 -1.68 6.31 -10.23
N HIS A 16 -1.68 5.86 -11.49
CA HIS A 16 -2.12 6.63 -12.64
C HIS A 16 -3.09 5.78 -13.46
N ASN A 17 -4.35 6.20 -13.54
CA ASN A 17 -5.40 5.50 -14.26
C ASN A 17 -5.63 4.04 -13.83
N GLU A 18 -5.80 3.84 -12.52
CA GLU A 18 -5.94 2.52 -11.88
C GLU A 18 -7.36 2.31 -11.32
N GLU A 19 -8.41 3.01 -11.78
CA GLU A 19 -9.77 2.91 -11.22
C GLU A 19 -10.24 1.44 -11.07
N ALA A 20 -9.98 0.62 -12.09
CA ALA A 20 -10.43 -0.77 -12.14
C ALA A 20 -9.70 -1.71 -11.14
N SER A 21 -8.49 -1.34 -10.71
CA SER A 21 -7.54 -2.22 -10.02
C SER A 21 -7.16 -1.71 -8.62
N ILE A 22 -7.27 -0.41 -8.37
CA ILE A 22 -6.75 0.24 -7.16
C ILE A 22 -7.31 -0.41 -5.89
N CYS A 23 -8.62 -0.67 -5.82
CA CYS A 23 -9.24 -1.30 -4.67
C CYS A 23 -8.66 -2.70 -4.39
N ALA A 24 -8.48 -3.53 -5.41
CA ALA A 24 -7.93 -4.88 -5.25
C ALA A 24 -6.46 -4.83 -4.78
N SER A 25 -5.67 -3.92 -5.35
CA SER A 25 -4.27 -3.70 -4.97
C SER A 25 -4.12 -3.26 -3.52
N ILE A 26 -4.92 -2.28 -3.07
CA ILE A 26 -4.88 -1.82 -1.67
C ILE A 26 -5.34 -2.91 -0.71
N HIS A 27 -6.40 -3.67 -1.04
CA HIS A 27 -6.81 -4.80 -0.21
C HIS A 27 -5.70 -5.85 -0.08
N ALA A 28 -4.98 -6.17 -1.17
CA ALA A 28 -3.86 -7.11 -1.11
C ALA A 28 -2.73 -6.61 -0.22
N LEU A 29 -2.38 -5.32 -0.28
CA LEU A 29 -1.36 -4.71 0.58
C LEU A 29 -1.76 -4.72 2.06
N LEU A 30 -3.04 -4.50 2.36
CA LEU A 30 -3.55 -4.54 3.74
C LEU A 30 -3.57 -5.95 4.35
N GLN A 31 -3.35 -7.01 3.56
CA GLN A 31 -3.22 -8.39 4.05
C GLN A 31 -1.77 -8.79 4.35
N LEU A 32 -0.80 -7.87 4.27
CA LEU A 32 0.58 -8.16 4.61
C LEU A 32 0.70 -8.58 6.08
N ASN A 33 1.38 -9.70 6.32
CA ASN A 33 1.78 -10.11 7.66
C ASN A 33 3.03 -9.33 8.09
N TYR A 34 2.87 -8.03 8.29
CA TYR A 34 3.89 -7.11 8.79
C TYR A 34 3.33 -6.38 10.02
N PRO A 35 4.09 -6.27 11.12
CA PRO A 35 3.55 -5.83 12.40
C PRO A 35 2.99 -4.39 12.37
N GLU A 36 3.67 -3.48 11.69
CA GLU A 36 3.25 -2.08 11.58
C GLU A 36 3.62 -1.52 10.21
N PHE A 37 2.62 -1.09 9.44
CA PHE A 37 2.83 -0.44 8.16
C PHE A 37 1.69 0.51 7.82
N GLU A 38 2.01 1.48 6.96
CA GLU A 38 1.03 2.35 6.31
C GLU A 38 1.11 2.21 4.79
N VAL A 39 0.00 2.50 4.11
CA VAL A 39 -0.07 2.55 2.65
C VAL A 39 -0.40 3.98 2.24
N ILE A 40 0.52 4.62 1.53
CA ILE A 40 0.39 5.99 1.02
C ILE A 40 0.17 5.90 -0.49
N VAL A 41 -1.07 6.13 -0.91
CA VAL A 41 -1.43 6.15 -2.33
C VAL A 41 -1.20 7.55 -2.89
N ILE A 42 -0.43 7.64 -3.97
CA ILE A 42 -0.07 8.89 -4.62
C ILE A 42 -0.76 8.91 -5.98
N ASN A 43 -1.75 9.78 -6.14
CA ASN A 43 -2.32 10.03 -7.46
C ASN A 43 -1.28 10.74 -8.34
N ASP A 44 -0.78 10.05 -9.37
CA ASP A 44 0.23 10.53 -10.30
C ASP A 44 -0.42 11.14 -11.56
N GLY A 45 -1.39 12.04 -11.35
CA GLY A 45 -2.08 12.76 -12.42
C GLY A 45 -3.12 11.95 -13.18
N SER A 46 -3.85 11.05 -12.49
CA SER A 46 -4.95 10.29 -13.10
C SER A 46 -6.03 11.19 -13.68
N THR A 47 -6.67 10.69 -14.74
CA THR A 47 -7.76 11.34 -15.47
C THR A 47 -9.01 10.48 -15.56
N ASP A 48 -8.94 9.24 -15.05
CA ASP A 48 -10.07 8.35 -14.85
C ASP A 48 -10.70 8.51 -13.44
#